data_AF-A0A932GF66-F1
#
_entry.id   AF-A0A932GF66-F1
#
_cell.length_a   1.000
_cell.length_b   1.000
_cell.length_c   1.000
_cell.angle_alpha   90.00
_cell.angle_beta   90.00
_cell.angle_gamma   90.00
#
_symmetry.space_group_name_H-M   'P 1'
#
loop_
_entity.id
_entity.type
_entity.pdbx_description
1 polymer ?
#
loop_
_entity_poly.entity_id
_entity_poly.type
_entity_poly.pdbx_seq_one_letter_code
_entity_poly.pdbx_strand_id
1 'polypeptide(L)' 'MEQRPRDQVQEALAQATRACGRDRQYQKGRRSFQILARLDPQTLKTYLPHFRRLLETLDHYLT' A
#
# COMPACT_ATOMS: atom_id res chain seq x y z
N MET A 1 -13.03 8.25 -4.79
CA MET A 1 -12.31 7.24 -5.59
C MET A 1 -11.26 7.95 -6.43
N GLU A 2 -10.00 7.53 -6.35
CA GLU A 2 -9.00 7.98 -7.34
C GLU A 2 -9.38 7.43 -8.71
N GLN A 3 -9.58 8.31 -9.69
CA GLN A 3 -9.98 7.93 -11.06
C GLN A 3 -8.83 7.30 -11.88
N ARG A 4 -7.66 7.11 -11.26
CA ARG A 4 -6.44 6.65 -11.94
C ARG A 4 -6.01 5.28 -11.42
N PRO A 5 -5.60 4.35 -12.31
CA PRO A 5 -4.96 3.11 -11.89
C PRO A 5 -3.74 3.41 -11.02
N ARG A 6 -3.63 2.74 -9.89
CA ARG A 6 -2.57 3.05 -8.92
C ARG A 6 -1.17 2.85 -9.47
N ASP A 7 -0.99 1.88 -10.36
CA ASP A 7 0.28 1.64 -11.03
C ASP A 7 0.73 2.85 -11.85
N GLN A 8 -0.20 3.54 -12.53
CA GLN A 8 0.12 4.78 -13.25
C GLN A 8 0.59 5.88 -12.30
N VAL A 9 -0.03 6.01 -11.12
CA VAL A 9 0.37 6.99 -10.11
C VAL A 9 1.77 6.69 -9.57
N GLN A 10 2.05 5.42 -9.26
CA GLN A 10 3.36 5.00 -8.76
C GLN A 10 4.47 5.14 -9.81
N GLU A 11 4.19 4.78 -11.06
CA GLU A 11 5.10 4.93 -12.19
C GLU A 11 5.41 6.41 -12.43
N ALA A 12 4.40 7.27 -12.48
CA ALA A 12 4.57 8.71 -12.67
C ALA A 12 5.43 9.34 -11.55
N LEU A 13 5.20 8.96 -10.29
CA LEU A 13 6.00 9.42 -9.16
C LEU A 13 7.46 8.93 -9.24
N ALA A 14 7.67 7.67 -9.61
CA ALA A 14 9.00 7.11 -9.79
C ALA A 14 9.76 7.79 -10.94
N GLN A 15 9.07 8.14 -12.03
CA GLN A 15 9.63 8.88 -13.15
C GLN A 15 9.96 10.33 -12.77
N ALA A 16 9.04 11.05 -12.11
CA ALA A 16 9.24 12.43 -11.68
C ALA A 16 10.44 12.58 -10.72
N THR A 17 10.72 11.55 -9.93
CA THR A 17 11.79 11.55 -8.91
C THR A 17 13.06 10.80 -9.36
N ARG A 18 13.14 10.36 -10.63
CA ARG A 18 14.27 9.55 -11.12
C ARG A 18 15.64 10.21 -10.95
N ALA A 19 15.68 11.54 -11.04
CA ALA A 19 16.92 12.32 -10.95
C ALA A 19 17.28 12.74 -9.50
N CYS A 20 16.43 12.44 -8.52
CA CYS A 20 16.67 12.79 -7.12
C CYS A 20 17.77 11.93 -6.47
N GLY A 21 18.29 10.91 -7.17
CA GLY A 21 19.28 9.96 -6.68
C GLY A 21 18.63 8.63 -6.26
N ARG A 22 19.45 7.57 -6.24
CA ARG A 22 19.01 6.17 -6.06
C ARG A 22 18.09 5.97 -4.84
N ASP A 23 18.42 6.62 -3.72
CA ASP A 23 17.69 6.46 -2.46
C ASP A 23 16.55 7.47 -2.27
N ARG A 24 16.41 8.45 -3.18
CA ARG A 24 15.38 9.51 -3.12
C ARG A 24 14.33 9.37 -4.21
N GLN A 25 14.49 8.41 -5.13
CA GLN A 25 13.44 8.04 -6.05
C GLN A 25 12.24 7.48 -5.27
N TYR A 26 11.04 7.86 -5.68
CA TYR A 26 9.80 7.35 -5.12
C TYR A 26 9.66 5.85 -5.41
N GLN A 27 10.11 5.03 -4.47
CA GLN A 27 9.97 3.58 -4.49
C GLN A 27 9.11 3.07 -3.32
N LYS A 28 8.81 3.93 -2.34
CA LYS A 28 8.10 3.57 -1.11
C LYS A 28 6.74 2.93 -1.42
N GLY A 29 5.97 3.53 -2.33
CA GLY A 29 4.67 2.98 -2.74
C GLY A 29 4.79 1.52 -3.18
N ARG A 30 5.55 1.26 -4.24
CA ARG A 30 5.71 -0.09 -4.80
C ARG A 30 6.28 -1.08 -3.78
N ARG A 31 7.32 -0.69 -3.04
CA ARG A 31 7.99 -1.56 -2.05
C ARG A 31 7.07 -1.93 -0.88
N SER A 32 6.34 -0.98 -0.33
CA SER A 32 5.36 -1.24 0.75
C SER A 32 4.29 -2.23 0.29
N PHE A 33 3.81 -2.11 -0.95
CA PHE A 33 2.81 -3.04 -1.47
C PHE A 33 3.35 -4.43 -1.77
N GLN A 34 4.59 -4.55 -2.25
CA GLN A 34 5.24 -5.85 -2.40
C GLN A 34 5.40 -6.58 -1.07
N ILE A 35 5.67 -5.84 0.01
CA ILE A 35 5.73 -6.41 1.36
C ILE A 35 4.34 -6.86 1.79
N LEU A 36 3.33 -5.99 1.68
CA LEU A 36 1.95 -6.32 2.03
C LEU A 36 1.43 -7.56 1.28
N ALA A 37 1.78 -7.70 -0.01
CA ALA A 37 1.38 -8.85 -0.83
C ALA A 37 1.98 -10.19 -0.36
N ARG A 38 3.05 -10.17 0.45
CA ARG A 38 3.66 -11.36 1.04
C ARG A 38 3.10 -11.70 2.42
N LEU A 39 2.32 -10.81 3.02
CA LEU A 39 1.73 -11.05 4.35
C LEU A 39 0.46 -11.90 4.20
N ASP A 40 0.33 -12.92 5.04
CA ASP A 40 -0.90 -13.69 5.13
C ASP A 40 -1.94 -12.96 6.02
N PRO A 41 -3.10 -12.55 5.45
CA PRO A 41 -4.14 -11.87 6.22
C PRO A 41 -4.67 -12.67 7.41
N GLN A 42 -4.66 -14.01 7.35
CA GLN A 42 -5.14 -14.84 8.47
C GLN A 42 -4.17 -14.80 9.64
N THR A 43 -2.88 -14.94 9.36
CA THR A 43 -1.82 -14.73 10.35
C THR A 43 -1.93 -13.33 10.98
N LEU A 44 -2.12 -12.28 10.17
CA LEU A 44 -2.28 -10.92 10.70
C LEU A 44 -3.52 -10.77 11.60
N LYS A 45 -4.67 -11.37 11.23
CA LYS A 45 -5.89 -11.36 12.04
C LYS A 45 -5.70 -12.04 13.39
N THR A 46 -4.99 -13.17 13.41
CA THR A 46 -4.75 -13.95 14.62
C THR A 46 -3.90 -13.18 15.63
N TYR A 47 -2.82 -12.53 15.16
CA TYR A 47 -1.82 -11.96 16.05
C TYR A 47 -1.91 -10.45 16.26
N LEU A 48 -2.59 -9.69 15.38
CA LEU A 48 -2.64 -8.23 15.45
C LEU A 48 -4.07 -7.71 15.72
N PRO A 49 -4.40 -7.33 16.97
CA PRO A 49 -5.71 -6.79 17.33
C PRO A 49 -6.09 -5.53 16.53
N HIS A 50 -5.11 -4.67 16.24
CA HIS A 50 -5.35 -3.46 15.45
C HIS A 50 -5.69 -3.77 13.98
N PHE A 51 -5.17 -4.86 13.43
CA PHE A 51 -5.50 -5.28 12.07
C PHE A 51 -6.96 -5.75 12.00
N ARG A 52 -7.43 -6.51 13.00
CA ARG A 52 -8.84 -6.89 13.11
C ARG A 52 -9.76 -5.67 13.18
N ARG A 53 -9.45 -4.70 14.07
CA ARG A 53 -10.23 -3.47 14.21
C ARG A 53 -10.29 -2.65 12.92
N LEU A 54 -9.19 -2.62 12.16
CA LEU A 54 -9.16 -1.97 10.85
C LEU A 54 -10.17 -2.62 9.90
N LEU A 55 -10.19 -3.96 9.82
CA LEU A 55 -11.13 -4.68 8.96
C LEU A 55 -12.59 -4.43 9.36
N GLU A 56 -12.90 -4.49 10.65
CA GLU A 56 -14.24 -4.18 11.18
C GLU A 56 -14.66 -2.75 10.82
N THR A 57 -13.73 -1.79 10.89
CA THR A 57 -13.98 -0.40 10.51
C THR A 57 -14.24 -0.28 9.00
N LEU A 58 -13.44 -0.97 8.18
CA LEU A 58 -13.60 -0.94 6.72
C LEU A 58 -14.92 -1.58 6.29
N ASP A 59 -15.30 -2.73 6.85
CA ASP A 59 -16.60 -3.35 6.57
C ASP A 59 -17.75 -2.41 6.89
N HIS A 60 -17.70 -1.70 8.03
CA HIS A 60 -18.74 -0.74 8.40
C HIS A 60 -18.95 0.38 7.36
N TYR A 61 -17.90 0.84 6.68
CA TYR A 61 -17.99 1.90 5.67
C TYR A 61 -18.28 1.40 4.24
N LEU A 62 -18.23 0.09 4.02
CA LEU A 62 -18.47 -0.53 2.71
C LEU A 62 -19.86 -1.17 2.59
N THR A 63 -20.64 -1.17 3.67
CA THR A 63 -22.04 -1.63 3.72
C THR A 63 -22.98 -0.42 3.72
#